data_AF-A0A1B6HKF2-F1
#
_entry.id   AF-A0A1B6HKF2-F1
#
_cell.length_a   1.000
_cell.length_b   1.000
_cell.length_c   1.000
_cell.angle_alpha   90.00
_cell.angle_beta   90.00
_cell.angle_gamma   90.00
#
_symmetry.space_group_name_H-M   'P 1'
#
loop_
_entity.id
_entity.type
_entity.pdbx_description
1 polymer ?
#
loop_
_entity_poly.entity_id
_entity_poly.type
_entity_poly.pdbx_seq_one_letter_code
_entity_poly.pdbx_strand_id
1 'polypeptide(L)'
;LRANIMQPPTSQEIIDSRLLSVTELSQSPALLHSLQTAVSKFEDVEQLLWLCVQVPNFRDEQKASEIQTNYVLLLKTSLDSLPVLKETLQSTQTPYFHKVLKMALSVGPGR
;
A
#
# COMPACT_ATOMS: atom_id res chain seq x y z
N LEU A 1 -12.73 3.32 2.76
CA LEU A 1 -14.09 2.77 2.50
C LEU A 1 -15.22 3.66 3.02
N ARG A 2 -15.25 4.00 4.32
CA ARG A 2 -16.32 4.83 4.94
C ARG A 2 -16.62 6.12 4.17
N ALA A 3 -15.59 6.86 3.75
CA ALA A 3 -15.75 8.08 2.96
C ALA A 3 -16.47 7.84 1.61
N ASN A 4 -16.17 6.74 0.92
CA ASN A 4 -16.84 6.40 -0.36
C ASN A 4 -18.33 6.07 -0.18
N ILE A 5 -18.74 5.57 1.00
CA ILE A 5 -20.15 5.29 1.30
C ILE A 5 -20.89 6.58 1.62
N MET A 6 -20.24 7.51 2.34
CA MET A 6 -20.83 8.81 2.68
C MET A 6 -20.86 9.78 1.51
N GLN A 7 -19.93 9.64 0.57
CA GLN A 7 -19.81 10.49 -0.61
C GLN A 7 -19.56 9.61 -1.84
N PRO A 8 -20.63 9.04 -2.43
CA PRO A 8 -20.52 8.22 -3.61
C PRO A 8 -20.00 9.05 -4.80
N PRO A 9 -19.13 8.48 -5.65
CA PRO A 9 -18.67 9.18 -6.84
C PRO A 9 -19.82 9.37 -7.82
N THR A 10 -19.87 10.52 -8.49
CA THR A 10 -20.83 10.84 -9.55
C THR A 10 -20.26 10.67 -10.95
N SER A 11 -18.94 10.53 -11.09
CA SER A 11 -18.28 10.32 -12.38
C SER A 11 -18.47 8.88 -12.85
N GLN A 12 -19.05 8.73 -14.03
CA GLN A 12 -19.25 7.44 -14.69
C GLN A 12 -17.94 6.67 -14.87
N GLU A 13 -16.87 7.36 -15.29
CA GLU A 13 -15.54 6.76 -15.47
C GLU A 13 -15.01 6.11 -14.18
N ILE A 14 -15.19 6.79 -13.04
CA ILE A 14 -14.75 6.28 -11.73
C ILE A 14 -15.59 5.07 -11.32
N ILE A 15 -16.91 5.11 -11.58
CA ILE A 15 -17.83 4.02 -11.27
C ILE A 15 -17.46 2.79 -12.10
N ASP A 16 -17.30 2.94 -13.41
CA ASP A 16 -16.98 1.84 -14.33
C ASP A 16 -15.61 1.23 -14.03
N SER A 17 -14.60 2.07 -13.79
CA SER A 17 -13.27 1.59 -13.42
C SER A 17 -13.31 0.77 -12.13
N ARG A 18 -14.09 1.19 -11.12
CA ARG A 18 -14.23 0.43 -9.87
C ARG A 18 -14.99 -0.87 -10.08
N LEU A 19 -16.06 -0.83 -10.87
CA LEU A 19 -16.86 -2.01 -11.19
C LEU A 19 -16.00 -3.07 -11.88
N LEU A 20 -15.22 -2.69 -12.89
CA LEU A 20 -14.29 -3.59 -13.57
C LEU A 20 -13.30 -4.25 -12.61
N SER A 21 -12.69 -3.46 -11.71
CA SER A 21 -11.76 -3.99 -10.71
C SER A 21 -12.41 -4.99 -9.77
N VAL A 22 -13.62 -4.70 -9.29
CA VAL A 22 -14.36 -5.61 -8.40
C VAL A 22 -14.80 -6.88 -9.15
N THR A 23 -15.28 -6.74 -10.40
CA THR A 23 -15.65 -7.86 -11.25
C THR A 23 -14.47 -8.80 -11.47
N GLU A 24 -13.29 -8.28 -11.81
CA GLU A 24 -12.08 -9.09 -11.96
C GLU A 24 -11.75 -9.87 -10.68
N LEU A 25 -11.73 -9.20 -9.52
CA LEU A 25 -11.43 -9.84 -8.24
C LEU A 25 -12.50 -10.87 -7.85
N SER A 26 -13.77 -10.63 -8.20
CA SER A 26 -14.86 -11.57 -7.93
C SER A 26 -14.78 -12.85 -8.78
N GLN A 27 -14.21 -12.74 -9.98
CA GLN A 27 -14.06 -13.87 -10.91
C GLN A 27 -12.85 -14.75 -10.58
N SER A 28 -11.87 -14.23 -9.83
CA SER A 28 -10.68 -14.96 -9.43
C SER A 28 -10.43 -14.89 -7.92
N PRO A 29 -10.99 -15.84 -7.14
CA PRO A 29 -10.75 -15.91 -5.70
C PRO A 29 -9.27 -16.05 -5.32
N ALA A 30 -8.48 -16.73 -6.17
CA ALA A 30 -7.04 -16.88 -5.98
C ALA A 30 -6.30 -15.53 -6.09
N LEU A 31 -6.67 -14.69 -7.05
CA LEU A 31 -6.13 -13.35 -7.19
C LEU A 31 -6.51 -12.48 -5.99
N LEU A 32 -7.79 -12.52 -5.58
CA LEU A 32 -8.27 -11.79 -4.40
C LEU A 32 -7.49 -12.19 -3.14
N HIS A 33 -7.32 -13.48 -2.89
CA HIS A 33 -6.57 -13.97 -1.73
C HIS A 33 -5.09 -13.56 -1.79
N SER A 34 -4.47 -13.66 -2.97
CA SER A 34 -3.07 -13.26 -3.16
C SER A 34 -2.89 -11.76 -2.89
N LEU A 35 -3.82 -10.93 -3.39
CA LEU A 35 -3.79 -9.49 -3.18
C LEU A 35 -4.06 -9.12 -1.72
N GLN A 36 -5.01 -9.78 -1.05
CA GLN A 36 -5.25 -9.59 0.39
C GLN A 36 -4.01 -9.93 1.22
N THR A 37 -3.38 -11.07 0.93
CA THR A 37 -2.15 -11.50 1.62
C THR A 37 -0.98 -10.56 1.36
N ALA A 38 -0.88 -9.99 0.16
CA ALA A 38 0.16 -9.01 -0.16
C ALA A 38 -0.09 -7.67 0.55
N VAL A 39 -1.34 -7.20 0.60
CA VAL A 39 -1.72 -5.91 1.19
C VAL A 39 -1.69 -5.94 2.72
N SER A 40 -2.03 -7.06 3.37
CA SER A 40 -2.01 -7.16 4.85
C SER A 40 -0.61 -6.99 5.45
N LYS A 41 0.45 -7.19 4.66
CA LYS A 41 1.84 -6.93 5.09
C LYS A 41 2.15 -5.44 5.28
N PHE A 42 1.24 -4.55 4.90
CA PHE A 42 1.38 -3.10 4.98
C PHE A 42 0.44 -2.46 6.00
N GLU A 43 -0.05 -3.23 6.98
CA GLU A 43 -0.96 -2.72 8.03
C GLU A 43 -0.35 -1.59 8.87
N ASP A 44 0.98 -1.60 9.08
CA ASP A 44 1.68 -0.62 9.92
C ASP A 44 2.27 0.57 9.14
N VAL A 45 1.83 0.83 7.90
CA VAL A 45 2.39 1.94 7.10
C VAL A 45 2.09 3.31 7.72
N GLU A 46 0.99 3.46 8.47
CA GLU A 46 0.72 4.68 9.24
C GLU A 46 1.76 4.90 10.36
N GLN A 47 2.16 3.82 11.05
CA GLN A 47 3.22 3.87 12.05
C GLN A 47 4.56 4.20 11.40
N LEU A 48 4.86 3.62 10.25
CA LEU A 48 6.06 3.93 9.48
C LEU A 48 6.11 5.41 9.07
N LEU A 49 4.99 5.95 8.57
CA LEU A 49 4.86 7.37 8.24
C LEU A 49 5.04 8.26 9.47
N TRP A 50 4.44 7.89 10.60
CA TRP A 50 4.62 8.61 11.86
C TRP A 50 6.09 8.63 12.29
N LEU A 51 6.79 7.49 12.23
CA LEU A 51 8.22 7.38 12.54
C LEU A 51 9.10 8.21 11.61
N CYS A 52 8.73 8.37 10.32
CA CYS A 52 9.43 9.28 9.40
C CYS A 52 9.31 10.76 9.79
N VAL A 53 8.21 11.14 10.45
CA VAL A 53 7.92 12.54 10.83
C VAL A 53 8.45 12.86 12.23
N GLN A 54 8.56 11.87 13.10
CA GLN A 54 9.12 12.06 14.43
C GLN A 54 10.64 12.23 14.37
N VAL A 55 11.14 13.37 14.82
CA VAL A 55 12.56 13.54 15.14
C VAL A 55 12.80 12.92 16.53
N PRO A 56 13.63 11.88 16.67
CA PRO A 56 13.88 11.26 17.97
C PRO A 56 14.41 12.31 18.96
N ASN A 57 13.83 12.37 20.15
CA ASN A 57 14.38 13.20 21.23
C ASN A 57 15.59 12.48 21.83
N PHE A 58 16.79 12.82 21.35
CA PHE A 58 18.06 12.19 21.75
C PHE A 58 18.47 12.41 23.22
N ARG A 59 17.63 13.04 24.05
CA ARG A 59 17.86 13.14 25.50
C ARG A 59 17.66 11.81 26.24
N ASP A 60 16.89 10.90 25.66
CA ASP A 60 16.71 9.52 26.15
C ASP A 60 17.25 8.56 25.09
N GLU A 61 18.54 8.25 25.19
CA GLU A 61 19.28 7.44 24.20
C GLU A 61 18.69 6.04 24.04
N GLN A 62 18.22 5.42 25.14
CA GLN A 62 17.62 4.09 25.11
C GLN A 62 16.32 4.09 24.31
N LYS A 63 15.43 5.05 24.59
CA LYS A 63 14.17 5.19 23.88
C LYS A 63 14.37 5.58 22.41
N ALA A 64 15.35 6.44 22.12
CA ALA A 64 15.69 6.80 20.75
C ALA A 64 16.20 5.59 19.95
N SER A 65 17.04 4.74 20.55
CA SER A 65 17.55 3.51 19.93
C SER A 65 16.43 2.49 19.63
N GLU A 66 15.48 2.32 20.56
CA GLU A 66 14.33 1.44 20.38
C GLU A 66 13.44 1.90 19.21
N ILE A 67 13.12 3.20 19.16
CA ILE A 67 12.33 3.81 18.08
C ILE A 67 13.03 3.61 16.72
N GLN A 68 14.34 3.85 16.65
CA GLN A 68 15.11 3.68 15.42
C GLN A 68 15.17 2.22 14.98
N THR A 69 15.33 1.27 15.91
CA THR A 69 15.36 -0.16 15.61
C THR A 69 14.01 -0.63 15.06
N ASN A 70 12.92 -0.24 15.72
CA ASN A 70 11.56 -0.56 15.28
C ASN A 70 11.26 0.06 13.91
N TYR A 71 11.71 1.29 13.67
CA TYR A 71 11.59 1.95 12.37
C TYR A 71 12.30 1.19 11.26
N VAL A 72 13.58 0.84 11.46
CA VAL A 72 14.36 0.09 10.46
C VAL A 72 13.73 -1.27 10.19
N LEU A 73 13.24 -1.96 11.23
CA LEU A 73 12.59 -3.26 11.08
C LEU A 73 11.29 -3.18 10.28
N LEU A 74 10.40 -2.22 10.61
CA LEU A 74 9.15 -1.99 9.87
C LEU A 74 9.45 -1.60 8.42
N LEU A 75 10.39 -0.69 8.20
CA LEU A 75 10.78 -0.24 6.86
C LEU A 75 11.28 -1.40 6.03
N LYS A 76 12.22 -2.19 6.58
CA LYS A 76 12.77 -3.36 5.89
C LYS A 76 11.68 -4.35 5.52
N THR A 77 10.82 -4.72 6.47
CA THR A 77 9.73 -5.69 6.25
C THR A 77 8.74 -5.19 5.19
N SER A 78 8.44 -3.88 5.19
CA SER A 78 7.59 -3.25 4.18
C SER A 78 8.24 -3.31 2.79
N LEU A 79 9.53 -2.98 2.69
CA LEU A 79 10.28 -3.01 1.44
C LEU A 79 10.43 -4.43 0.89
N ASP A 80 10.68 -5.42 1.74
CA ASP A 80 10.78 -6.84 1.38
C ASP A 80 9.44 -7.39 0.86
N SER A 81 8.32 -6.76 1.23
CA SER A 81 6.97 -7.15 0.79
C SER A 81 6.55 -6.51 -0.53
N LEU A 82 7.23 -5.46 -1.00
CA LEU A 82 6.91 -4.76 -2.25
C LEU A 82 7.00 -5.64 -3.51
N PRO A 83 8.01 -6.52 -3.69
CA PRO A 83 8.09 -7.36 -4.87
C PRO A 83 6.86 -8.25 -5.06
N VAL A 84 6.36 -8.85 -3.97
CA VAL A 84 5.17 -9.72 -4.00
C VAL A 84 3.93 -8.92 -4.37
N LEU A 85 3.77 -7.71 -3.82
CA LEU A 85 2.66 -6.83 -4.17
C LEU A 85 2.74 -6.40 -5.64
N LYS A 86 3.92 -6.07 -6.14
CA LYS A 86 4.16 -5.71 -7.54
C LYS A 86 3.78 -6.85 -8.48
N GLU A 87 4.26 -8.04 -8.21
CA GLU A 87 4.01 -9.22 -9.05
C GLU A 87 2.51 -9.58 -9.06
N THR A 88 1.86 -9.47 -7.90
CA THR A 88 0.40 -9.68 -7.78
C THR A 88 -0.40 -8.61 -8.53
N LEU A 89 0.04 -7.35 -8.56
CA LEU A 89 -0.61 -6.30 -9.34
C LEU A 89 -0.35 -6.45 -10.84
N GLN A 90 0.80 -6.99 -11.25
CA GLN A 90 1.14 -7.25 -12.65
C GLN A 90 0.30 -8.37 -13.27
N SER A 91 -0.19 -9.31 -12.48
CA SER A 91 -1.05 -10.41 -12.96
C SER A 91 -2.51 -10.00 -13.16
N THR A 92 -2.89 -8.80 -12.72
CA THR A 92 -4.23 -8.24 -12.97
C THR A 92 -4.37 -7.76 -14.42
N GLN A 93 -5.61 -7.56 -14.84
CA GLN A 93 -6.00 -7.12 -16.18
C GLN A 93 -6.61 -5.72 -16.15
N THR A 94 -7.20 -5.31 -15.03
CA THR A 94 -7.87 -4.01 -14.96
C THR A 94 -6.86 -2.85 -15.02
N PRO A 95 -7.13 -1.78 -15.81
CA PRO A 95 -6.25 -0.61 -15.88
C PRO A 95 -6.00 0.09 -14.54
N TYR A 96 -6.95 0.00 -13.61
CA TYR A 96 -6.83 0.56 -12.26
C TYR A 96 -5.63 0.01 -11.50
N PHE A 97 -5.47 -1.32 -11.44
CA PHE A 97 -4.37 -1.96 -10.71
C PHE A 97 -3.01 -1.65 -11.35
N HIS A 98 -2.96 -1.60 -12.68
CA HIS A 98 -1.78 -1.16 -13.42
C HIS A 98 -1.44 0.31 -13.16
N LYS A 99 -2.44 1.18 -13.00
CA LYS A 99 -2.24 2.59 -12.62
C LYS A 99 -1.63 2.67 -11.22
N VAL A 100 -2.15 1.91 -10.25
CA VAL A 100 -1.59 1.82 -8.89
C VAL A 100 -0.13 1.35 -8.94
N LEU A 101 0.16 0.31 -9.72
CA LEU A 101 1.52 -0.18 -9.90
C LEU A 101 2.45 0.87 -10.51
N LYS A 102 2.02 1.58 -11.55
CA LYS A 102 2.80 2.66 -12.17
C LYS A 102 3.07 3.80 -11.19
N MET A 103 2.08 4.17 -10.38
CA MET A 103 2.26 5.18 -9.34
C MET A 103 3.33 4.76 -8.35
N ALA A 104 3.31 3.49 -7.89
CA ALA A 104 4.33 2.96 -6.99
C ALA A 104 5.74 2.92 -7.62
N LEU A 105 5.85 2.63 -8.92
CA LEU A 105 7.13 2.57 -9.65
C LEU A 105 7.65 3.94 -10.10
N SER A 106 6.78 4.95 -10.20
CA SER A 106 7.19 6.32 -10.58
C SER A 106 7.92 7.06 -9.46
N VAL A 107 7.96 6.49 -8.25
CA VAL A 107 8.73 7.00 -7.11
C VAL A 107 10.16 6.44 -7.16
N GLY A 108 10.99 6.94 -8.08
CA GLY A 108 12.45 6.77 -8.03
C GLY A 108 13.21 7.01 -9.35
N PRO A 109 14.43 7.58 -9.34
CA PRO A 109 14.97 8.60 -8.44
C PRO A 109 14.71 10.01 -9.00
N GLY A 110 14.37 10.94 -8.13
CA GLY A 110 14.50 12.37 -8.44
C GLY A 110 15.95 12.68 -8.77
N ARG A 111 16.14 13.43 -9.86
CA ARG A 111 17.42 14.08 -10.20
C ARG A 111 17.84 15.05 -9.11
#